data_AF-A0A9E4I0H4-F1
#
_entry.id   AF-A0A9E4I0H4-F1
#
_cell.length_a   1.000
_cell.length_b   1.000
_cell.length_c   1.000
_cell.angle_alpha   90.00
_cell.angle_beta   90.00
_cell.angle_gamma   90.00
#
_symmetry.space_group_name_H-M   'P 1'
#
loop_
_entity.id
_entity.type
_entity.pdbx_description
1 polymer ?
#
loop_
_entity_poly.entity_id
_entity_poly.type
_entity_poly.pdbx_seq_one_letter_code
_entity_poly.pdbx_strand_id
1 'polypeptide(L)' 'MMRFIDLERYPIDKDGPERAAVLKKVRADLAQDGCAILKGFLTPEGIAAIAAEAEATNHHAHRSFNKTNPYFTQD' A
#
# COMPACT_ATOMS: atom_id res chain seq x y z
N MET A 1 7.42 -5.08 16.04
CA MET A 1 7.03 -5.19 14.62
C MET A 1 5.62 -5.77 14.40
N MET A 2 4.87 -6.18 15.44
CA MET A 2 3.57 -6.90 15.32
C MET A 2 2.33 -6.01 15.52
N ARG A 3 2.49 -4.68 15.40
CA ARG A 3 1.43 -3.72 15.77
C ARG A 3 0.77 -3.04 14.57
N PHE A 4 1.46 -2.98 13.44
CA PHE A 4 1.02 -2.24 12.26
C PHE A 4 0.45 -3.12 11.15
N ILE A 5 0.68 -4.44 11.20
CA ILE A 5 0.22 -5.41 10.20
C ILE A 5 -0.77 -6.37 10.86
N ASP A 6 -1.87 -6.67 10.18
CA ASP A 6 -2.83 -7.69 10.59
C ASP A 6 -2.27 -9.09 10.28
N LEU A 7 -1.48 -9.62 11.21
CA LEU A 7 -0.85 -10.94 11.08
C LEU A 7 -1.83 -12.10 11.29
N GLU A 8 -3.00 -11.85 11.89
CA GLU A 8 -4.05 -12.87 12.00
C GLU A 8 -4.66 -13.14 10.63
N ARG A 9 -4.89 -12.09 9.84
CA ARG A 9 -5.40 -12.20 8.46
C ARG A 9 -4.29 -12.52 7.46
N TYR A 10 -3.07 -12.06 7.71
CA TYR A 10 -1.92 -12.22 6.82
C TYR A 10 -0.72 -12.76 7.62
N PRO A 11 -0.61 -14.08 7.82
CA PRO A 11 0.44 -14.71 8.63
C PRO A 11 1.78 -14.76 7.87
N ILE A 12 2.29 -13.59 7.48
CA ILE A 12 3.53 -13.43 6.72
C ILE A 12 4.78 -13.58 7.59
N ASP A 13 4.62 -13.53 8.91
CA ASP A 13 5.66 -13.70 9.92
C ASP A 13 6.06 -15.17 10.14
N LYS A 14 5.28 -16.12 9.62
CA LYS A 14 5.50 -17.57 9.79
C LYS A 14 5.51 -18.27 8.44
N ASP A 15 6.30 -19.34 8.36
CA ASP A 15 6.18 -20.30 7.25
C ASP A 15 4.93 -21.17 7.44
N GLY A 16 4.29 -21.57 6.34
CA GLY A 16 3.15 -22.49 6.41
C GLY A 16 2.18 -22.42 5.24
N PRO A 17 1.19 -23.32 5.21
CA PRO A 17 0.18 -23.38 4.17
C PRO A 17 -0.67 -22.11 4.10
N GLU A 18 -0.92 -21.43 5.22
CA GLU A 18 -1.69 -20.19 5.26
C GLU A 18 -0.98 -19.05 4.51
N ARG A 19 0.32 -18.85 4.78
CA ARG A 19 1.13 -17.88 4.02
C ARG A 19 1.19 -18.25 2.54
N ALA A 20 1.36 -19.53 2.23
CA ALA A 20 1.39 -20.01 0.85
C ALA A 20 0.07 -19.72 0.11
N ALA A 21 -1.08 -19.83 0.79
CA ALA A 21 -2.38 -19.49 0.22
C ALA A 21 -2.50 -17.99 -0.10
N VAL A 22 -2.05 -17.12 0.82
CA VAL A 22 -1.97 -15.67 0.58
C VAL A 22 -1.10 -15.36 -0.63
N LEU A 23 0.10 -15.95 -0.70
CA LEU A 23 1.02 -15.75 -1.83
C LEU A 23 0.43 -16.24 -3.16
N LYS A 24 -0.26 -17.38 -3.17
CA LYS A 24 -0.93 -17.91 -4.37
C LYS A 24 -1.97 -16.92 -4.89
N LYS A 25 -2.81 -16.37 -4.00
CA LYS A 25 -3.80 -15.35 -4.35
C LYS A 25 -3.13 -14.09 -4.91
N VAL A 26 -2.15 -13.53 -4.19
CA VAL A 26 -1.45 -12.31 -4.62
C VAL A 26 -0.79 -12.48 -5.98
N ARG A 27 -0.15 -13.63 -6.24
CA ARG A 27 0.47 -13.91 -7.53
C ARG A 27 -0.56 -14.01 -8.66
N ALA A 28 -1.73 -14.59 -8.39
CA ALA A 28 -2.82 -14.65 -9.36
C ALA A 28 -3.37 -13.24 -9.69
N ASP A 29 -3.64 -12.43 -8.66
CA ASP A 29 -4.12 -11.04 -8.82
C ASP A 29 -3.09 -10.22 -9.63
N LEU A 30 -1.79 -10.34 -9.32
CA LEU A 30 -0.72 -9.68 -10.07
C LEU A 30 -0.62 -10.14 -11.52
N ALA A 31 -0.79 -11.45 -11.78
CA ALA A 31 -0.73 -11.98 -13.15
C ALA A 31 -1.91 -11.53 -14.01
N GLN A 32 -3.07 -11.31 -13.39
CA GLN A 32 -4.29 -10.90 -14.08
C GLN A 32 -4.35 -9.38 -14.28
N ASP A 33 -4.14 -8.61 -13.21
CA ASP A 33 -4.46 -7.17 -13.17
C ASP A 33 -3.20 -6.29 -13.06
N GLY A 34 -2.01 -6.89 -12.93
CA GLY A 34 -0.76 -6.17 -12.67
C GLY A 34 -0.66 -5.57 -11.26
N CYS A 35 -1.67 -5.80 -10.41
CA CYS A 35 -1.79 -5.27 -9.06
C CYS A 35 -2.51 -6.28 -8.15
N ALA A 36 -2.23 -6.24 -6.85
CA ALA A 36 -2.96 -7.03 -5.85
C ALA A 36 -3.45 -6.15 -4.70
N ILE A 37 -4.71 -6.32 -4.32
CA ILE A 37 -5.33 -5.56 -3.22
C ILE A 37 -5.36 -6.41 -1.95
N LEU A 38 -4.55 -6.03 -0.96
CA LEU A 38 -4.53 -6.63 0.38
C LEU A 38 -5.39 -5.80 1.34
N LYS A 39 -6.71 -5.99 1.27
CA LYS A 39 -7.66 -5.25 2.14
C LYS A 39 -7.36 -5.53 3.61
N GLY A 40 -7.25 -4.47 4.41
CA GLY A 40 -7.00 -4.56 5.85
C GLY A 40 -5.61 -5.10 6.21
N PHE A 41 -4.63 -5.01 5.32
CA PHE A 41 -3.27 -5.47 5.62
C PHE A 41 -2.63 -4.69 6.76
N LEU A 42 -2.81 -3.36 6.76
CA LEU A 42 -2.39 -2.51 7.85
C LEU A 42 -3.50 -2.41 8.90
N THR A 43 -3.11 -2.43 10.18
CA THR A 43 -4.00 -2.10 11.29
C THR A 43 -4.33 -0.60 11.28
N PRO A 44 -5.40 -0.15 11.96
CA PRO A 44 -5.70 1.28 12.10
C PRO A 44 -4.51 2.08 12.66
N GLU A 45 -3.75 1.51 13.60
CA GLU A 45 -2.55 2.12 14.15
C GLU A 45 -1.42 2.23 13.12
N GLY A 46 -1.22 1.19 12.30
CA GLY A 46 -0.24 1.23 11.20
C GLY A 46 -0.55 2.32 10.19
N ILE A 47 -1.83 2.48 9.83
CA ILE A 47 -2.28 3.57 8.94
C ILE A 47 -1.97 4.94 9.54
N ALA A 48 -2.32 5.14 10.82
CA ALA A 48 -2.08 6.41 11.50
C ALA A 48 -0.59 6.75 11.61
N ALA A 49 0.25 5.75 11.91
CA ALA A 49 1.70 5.93 12.02
C ALA A 49 2.33 6.36 10.68
N ILE A 50 1.99 5.69 9.58
CA ILE A 50 2.52 6.02 8.25
C ILE A 50 2.02 7.39 7.78
N ALA A 51 0.76 7.74 8.06
CA ALA A 51 0.23 9.06 7.73
C ALA A 51 0.97 10.18 8.49
N ALA A 52 1.24 9.98 9.79
CA ALA A 52 1.99 10.93 10.60
C ALA A 52 3.43 11.11 10.10
N GLU A 53 4.09 10.01 9.73
CA GLU A 53 5.44 10.05 9.14
C GLU A 53 5.47 10.78 7.79
N ALA A 54 4.50 10.50 6.92
CA ALA A 54 4.38 11.17 5.62
C ALA A 54 4.17 12.68 5.78
N GLU A 55 3.34 13.11 6.74
CA GLU A 55 3.15 14.54 7.01
C GLU A 55 4.42 15.18 7.58
N ALA A 56 5.08 14.52 8.53
CA ALA A 56 6.32 15.03 9.13
C ALA A 56 7.43 15.22 8.08
N THR A 57 7.47 14.36 7.04
CA THR A 57 8.49 14.38 5.98
C THR A 57 8.08 15.18 4.73
N ASN A 58 6.83 15.68 4.65
CA ASN A 58 6.28 16.45 3.53
C ASN A 58 7.16 17.66 3.14
N HIS A 59 7.85 18.28 4.10
CA HIS A 59 8.73 19.42 3.84
C HIS A 59 9.98 19.08 3.01
N HIS A 60 10.34 17.80 2.88
CA HIS A 60 11.39 17.32 1.98
C HIS A 60 10.87 16.99 0.57
N ALA A 61 9.56 16.96 0.37
CA ALA A 61 8.98 16.59 -0.92
C ALA A 61 9.20 17.71 -1.95
N HIS A 62 9.66 17.32 -3.14
CA HIS A 62 9.66 18.23 -4.28
C HIS A 62 8.22 18.54 -4.69
N ARG A 63 7.84 19.83 -4.69
CA ARG A 63 6.53 20.29 -5.13
C ARG A 63 6.61 20.86 -6.54
N SER A 64 5.94 20.23 -7.49
CA SER A 64 5.75 20.77 -8.84
C SER A 64 4.34 21.35 -8.97
N PHE A 65 4.25 22.61 -9.39
CA PHE A 65 2.98 23.26 -9.71
C PHE A 65 2.85 23.28 -11.23
N ASN A 66 1.90 22.53 -11.77
CA ASN A 66 1.60 22.56 -13.20
C ASN A 66 0.18 23.10 -13.42
N LYS A 67 0.01 23.97 -14.41
CA LYS A 67 -1.29 24.49 -14.81
C LYS A 67 -1.64 23.83 -16.14
N THR A 68 -2.47 22.80 -16.06
CA THR A 68 -2.89 22.01 -17.22
C THR A 68 -4.37 22.24 -17.44
N ASN A 69 -4.77 22.65 -18.65
CA ASN A 69 -6.17 22.56 -19.04
C ASN A 69 -6.53 21.07 -19.24
N PRO A 70 -7.78 20.65 -19.02
CA PRO A 70 -8.18 19.23 -19.13
C PRO A 70 -7.97 18.63 -20.53
N TYR A 71 -7.61 19.45 -21.52
CA TYR A 71 -7.41 19.05 -22.90
C TYR A 71 -5.93 19.00 -23.32
N PHE A 72 -5.00 19.40 -22.45
CA PHE A 72 -3.56 19.50 -22.73
C PHE A 72 -3.23 20.28 -24.03
N THR A 73 -4.05 21.25 -24.44
CA THR A 73 -3.86 22.08 -25.65
C THR A 73 -3.33 23.48 -25.29
N GLN A 74 -2.79 24.22 -26.26
CA GLN A 74 -2.55 25.67 -26.12
C GLN A 74 -3.91 26.39 -26.03
N ASP A 75 -4.02 27.35 -25.12
CA ASP A 75 -5.22 28.21 -24.97
C ASP A 75 -5.46 29.08 -26.22
#